data_AF-A0AAU5KKR2-F1
#
_entry.id   AF-A0AAU5KKR2-F1
#
_cell.length_a   1.000
_cell.length_b   1.000
_cell.length_c   1.000
_cell.angle_alpha   90.00
_cell.angle_beta   90.00
_cell.angle_gamma   90.00
#
_symmetry.space_group_name_H-M   'P 1'
#
loop_
_entity.id
_entity.type
_entity.pdbx_description
1 polymer ?
#
loop_
_entity_poly.entity_id
_entity_poly.type
_entity_poly.pdbx_seq_one_letter_code
_entity_poly.pdbx_strand_id
1 'polypeptide(L)' 'MPALNIEYTEAELAAIREAAAADGKSVKAYVHDLSVREQQRRTFVNHAVAFWNAHLEEFDAAFPEDTPAARRSAA' A
#
# COMPACT_ATOMS: atom_id res chain seq x y z
N MET A 1 -11.43 -9.72 -22.56
CA MET A 1 -11.39 -9.65 -21.08
C MET A 1 -12.82 -9.70 -20.57
N PRO A 2 -13.10 -10.41 -19.47
CA PRO A 2 -14.40 -10.34 -18.80
C PRO A 2 -14.69 -8.89 -18.39
N ALA A 3 -15.94 -8.46 -18.46
CA ALA A 3 -16.37 -7.13 -18.05
C ALA A 3 -16.65 -7.13 -16.54
N LEU A 4 -16.05 -6.19 -15.82
CA LEU A 4 -16.34 -5.92 -14.41
C LEU A 4 -17.26 -4.69 -14.34
N ASN A 5 -18.43 -4.85 -13.75
CA ASN A 5 -19.33 -3.72 -13.46
C ASN A 5 -18.97 -3.17 -12.09
N ILE A 6 -18.60 -1.89 -12.03
CA ILE A 6 -18.28 -1.17 -10.80
C ILE A 6 -19.25 0.00 -10.71
N GLU A 7 -19.92 0.12 -9.57
CA GLU A 7 -20.78 1.25 -9.27
C GLU A 7 -19.98 2.33 -8.56
N TYR A 8 -20.20 3.57 -8.98
CA TYR A 8 -19.64 4.76 -8.35
C TYR A 8 -20.77 5.71 -8.06
N THR A 9 -20.69 6.41 -6.93
CA THR A 9 -21.45 7.63 -6.76
C THR A 9 -21.01 8.67 -7.78
N GLU A 10 -21.85 9.67 -8.03
CA GLU A 10 -21.52 10.75 -8.96
C GLU A 10 -20.26 11.52 -8.52
N ALA A 11 -20.11 11.76 -7.21
CA ALA A 11 -18.95 12.45 -6.65
C ALA A 11 -17.65 11.64 -6.83
N GLU A 12 -17.69 10.33 -6.58
CA GLU A 12 -16.53 9.46 -6.79
C GLU A 12 -16.14 9.42 -8.28
N LEU A 13 -17.12 9.30 -9.17
CA LEU A 13 -16.85 9.25 -10.60
C LEU A 13 -16.29 10.58 -11.12
N ALA A 14 -16.77 11.71 -10.59
CA ALA A 14 -16.23 13.04 -10.91
C ALA A 14 -14.75 13.16 -10.49
N ALA A 15 -14.42 12.77 -9.26
CA ALA A 15 -13.04 12.77 -8.76
C ALA A 15 -12.13 11.84 -9.57
N ILE A 16 -12.61 10.65 -9.95
CA ILE A 16 -11.84 9.71 -10.79
C ILE A 16 -11.60 10.29 -12.18
N ARG A 17 -12.61 10.96 -12.77
CA ARG A 17 -12.47 11.60 -14.09
C ARG A 17 -11.46 12.74 -14.06
N GLU A 18 -11.49 13.57 -13.02
CA GLU A 18 -10.53 14.65 -12.83
C GLU A 18 -9.10 14.11 -12.71
N ALA A 19 -8.89 13.10 -11.87
CA ALA A 19 -7.58 12.46 -11.70
C ALA A 19 -7.09 11.78 -12.98
N ALA A 20 -7.97 11.07 -13.69
CA ALA A 20 -7.63 10.45 -14.97
C ALA A 20 -7.25 11.50 -16.04
N ALA A 21 -7.95 12.64 -16.07
CA ALA A 21 -7.64 13.74 -16.97
C ALA A 21 -6.31 14.40 -16.64
N ALA A 22 -5.99 14.59 -15.36
CA ALA A 22 -4.69 15.09 -14.89
C ALA A 22 -3.53 14.17 -15.32
N ASP A 23 -3.76 12.85 -15.32
CA ASP A 23 -2.82 11.84 -15.78
C ASP A 23 -2.82 11.64 -17.32
N GLY A 24 -3.68 12.34 -18.06
CA GLY A 24 -3.82 12.20 -19.52
C GLY A 24 -4.36 10.83 -19.97
N LYS A 25 -5.11 10.14 -19.10
CA LYS A 25 -5.61 8.77 -19.32
C LYS A 25 -7.13 8.72 -19.43
N SER A 26 -7.63 7.66 -20.08
CA SER A 26 -9.04 7.31 -19.95
C SER A 26 -9.35 6.82 -18.53
N VAL A 27 -10.57 7.03 -18.03
CA VAL A 27 -11.02 6.52 -16.71
C VAL A 27 -10.74 5.02 -16.56
N LYS A 28 -11.01 4.24 -17.61
CA LYS A 28 -10.76 2.79 -17.60
C LYS A 28 -9.29 2.46 -17.40
N ALA A 29 -8.39 3.12 -18.15
CA ALA A 29 -6.96 2.90 -18.04
C ALA A 29 -6.43 3.36 -16.67
N TYR A 30 -6.92 4.50 -16.18
CA TYR A 30 -6.58 5.02 -14.86
C TYR A 30 -6.97 4.05 -13.74
N VAL A 31 -8.22 3.57 -13.73
CA VAL A 31 -8.72 2.62 -12.70
C VAL A 31 -7.98 1.28 -12.78
N HIS A 32 -7.71 0.79 -13.98
CA HIS A 32 -6.86 -0.40 -14.17
C HIS A 32 -5.50 -0.20 -13.49
N ASP A 33 -4.77 0.86 -13.84
CA ASP A 33 -3.43 1.09 -13.33
C ASP A 33 -3.42 1.28 -11.80
N LEU A 34 -4.43 1.98 -11.28
CA LEU A 34 -4.61 2.16 -9.84
C LEU A 34 -4.79 0.82 -9.12
N SER A 35 -5.67 -0.05 -9.64
CA SER A 35 -5.92 -1.36 -9.04
C SER A 35 -4.68 -2.26 -9.04
N VAL A 36 -3.92 -2.27 -10.14
CA VAL A 36 -2.66 -3.03 -10.24
C VAL A 36 -1.61 -2.48 -9.27
N ARG A 37 -1.46 -1.15 -9.20
CA ARG A 37 -0.51 -0.49 -8.29
C ARG A 37 -0.86 -0.78 -6.82
N GLU A 38 -2.14 -0.75 -6.46
CA GLU A 38 -2.59 -1.07 -5.10
C GLU A 38 -2.28 -2.52 -4.73
N GLN A 39 -2.47 -3.46 -5.65
CA GLN A 39 -2.10 -4.86 -5.41
C GLN A 39 -0.59 -5.00 -5.15
N GLN A 40 0.24 -4.36 -5.97
CA GLN A 40 1.70 -4.36 -5.79
C GLN A 40 2.11 -3.72 -4.47
N ARG A 41 1.49 -2.59 -4.11
CA ARG A 41 1.75 -1.91 -2.83
C ARG A 41 1.43 -2.82 -1.64
N ARG A 42 0.29 -3.52 -1.66
CA ARG A 42 -0.08 -4.47 -0.60
C ARG A 42 0.93 -5.60 -0.49
N THR A 43 1.34 -6.18 -1.61
CA THR A 43 2.37 -7.22 -1.62
C THR A 43 3.67 -6.71 -1.02
N PHE A 44 4.14 -5.53 -1.44
CA PHE A 44 5.35 -4.91 -0.89
C PHE A 44 5.26 -4.69 0.62
N VAL A 45 4.17 -4.08 1.10
CA VAL A 45 3.99 -3.81 2.54
C VAL A 45 3.97 -5.11 3.34
N ASN A 46 3.26 -6.14 2.87
CA ASN A 46 3.21 -7.44 3.55
C ASN A 46 4.60 -8.07 3.67
N HIS A 47 5.39 -8.05 2.60
CA HIS A 47 6.76 -8.55 2.62
C HIS A 47 7.66 -7.72 3.54
N ALA A 48 7.55 -6.40 3.51
CA ALA A 48 8.35 -5.51 4.36
C ALA A 48 8.06 -5.75 5.85
N VAL A 49 6.77 -5.89 6.23
CA VAL A 49 6.37 -6.20 7.61
C VAL A 49 6.88 -7.58 8.03
N ALA A 50 6.73 -8.59 7.17
CA ALA A 50 7.22 -9.94 7.46
C ALA A 50 8.75 -9.95 7.65
N PHE A 51 9.48 -9.27 6.77
CA PHE A 51 10.93 -9.14 6.86
C PHE A 51 11.34 -8.42 8.15
N TRP A 52 10.72 -7.29 8.47
CA TRP A 52 10.99 -6.54 9.69
C TRP A 52 10.79 -7.39 10.93
N ASN A 53 9.64 -8.06 11.04
CA ASN A 53 9.33 -8.89 12.20
C ASN A 53 10.33 -10.05 12.36
N ALA A 54 10.83 -10.63 11.26
CA ALA A 54 11.80 -11.72 11.31
C ALA A 54 13.20 -11.27 11.75
N HIS A 55 13.59 -10.01 11.50
CA HIS A 55 14.92 -9.48 11.82
C HIS A 55 14.90 -8.51 13.01
N LEU A 56 13.75 -8.38 13.67
CA LEU A 56 13.54 -7.38 14.72
C LEU A 56 14.47 -7.59 15.91
N GLU A 57 14.63 -8.85 16.33
CA GLU A 57 15.51 -9.20 17.45
C GLU A 57 16.99 -8.99 17.11
N GLU A 58 17.40 -9.34 15.89
CA GLU A 58 18.76 -9.09 15.39
C GLU A 58 19.06 -7.58 15.36
N PHE A 59 18.09 -6.78 14.87
CA PHE A 59 18.21 -5.33 14.83
C PHE A 59 18.30 -4.71 16.23
N ASP A 60 17.40 -5.09 17.15
CA ASP A 60 17.40 -4.59 18.53
C ASP A 60 18.69 -4.99 19.29
N ALA A 61 19.28 -6.15 18.97
CA ALA A 61 20.57 -6.59 19.53
C ALA A 61 21.75 -5.80 18.95
N ALA A 62 21.69 -5.43 17.67
CA ALA A 62 22.73 -4.64 17.00
C ALA A 62 22.69 -3.15 17.38
N PHE A 63 21.50 -2.62 17.72
CA PHE A 63 21.28 -1.21 18.10
C PHE A 63 20.52 -1.07 19.43
N PRO A 64 21.11 -1.51 20.57
CA PRO A 64 20.39 -1.57 21.85
C PRO A 64 19.88 -0.22 22.38
N GLU A 65 20.55 0.88 22.03
CA GLU A 65 20.20 2.25 22.42
C GLU A 65 18.91 2.76 21.77
N ASP A 66 18.63 2.29 20.55
CA ASP A 66 17.46 2.67 19.77
C ASP A 66 16.24 1.78 20.07
N THR A 67 16.44 0.69 20.81
CA THR A 67 15.38 -0.23 21.20
C THR A 67 14.33 0.49 22.05
N PRO A 68 13.04 0.49 21.65
CA PRO A 68 11.97 1.12 22.42
C PRO A 68 11.91 0.59 23.85
N ALA A 69 11.76 1.50 24.82
CA ALA A 69 11.76 1.14 26.25
C ALA A 69 10.72 0.06 26.60
N ALA A 70 9.54 0.09 25.95
CA ALA A 70 8.49 -0.90 26.15
C ALA A 70 8.91 -2.34 25.79
N ARG A 71 9.88 -2.50 24.88
CA ARG A 71 10.39 -3.80 24.43
C ARG A 71 11.62 -4.25 25.21
N ARG A 72 12.44 -3.32 25.71
CA ARG A 72 13.57 -3.62 26.61
C ARG A 72 13.13 -4.29 27.92
N SER A 73 11.92 -4.03 28.39
CA SER A 73 11.36 -4.64 29.60
C SER A 73 10.73 -6.03 29.40
N ALA A 74 10.70 -6.56 28.17
CA ALA A 74 10.08 -7.84 27.83
C ALA A 74 11.09 -8.97 27.53
N ALA A 75 12.40 -8.67 27.57
CA ALA A 75 13.51 -9.62 27.44
C ALA A 75 14.13 -9.91 28.82
#